data_AF-A0A842KV30-F1
#
_entry.id   AF-A0A842KV30-F1
#
_cell.length_a   1.000
_cell.length_b   1.000
_cell.length_c   1.000
_cell.angle_alpha   90.00
_cell.angle_beta   90.00
_cell.angle_gamma   90.00
#
_symmetry.space_group_name_H-M   'P 1'
#
loop_
_entity.id
_entity.type
_entity.pdbx_description
1 polymer ?
#
loop_
_entity_poly.entity_id
_entity_poly.type
_entity_poly.pdbx_seq_one_letter_code
_entity_poly.pdbx_strand_id
1 'polypeptide(L)'
;MSSFRRLENRILLRRMLSERGFNVRMHSYEYYVIRDKFVSVIFLEPEFNRVLVHKISWNPKNSSLAVKEIYSIIKEIDPSIEVHVEEDRES
;
A
#
# COMPACT_ATOMS: atom_id res chain seq x y z
N MET A 1 5.73 -17.80 0.39
CA MET A 1 6.82 -16.81 0.35
C MET A 1 6.33 -15.66 -0.50
N SER A 2 6.38 -14.43 0.01
CA SER A 2 5.72 -13.29 -0.64
C SER A 2 6.24 -13.01 -2.06
N SER A 3 5.32 -12.72 -2.97
CA SER A 3 5.56 -12.30 -4.35
C SER A 3 6.30 -10.96 -4.44
N PHE A 4 6.17 -10.10 -3.42
CA PHE A 4 6.79 -8.77 -3.39
C PHE A 4 8.31 -8.77 -3.17
N ARG A 5 8.94 -9.92 -2.89
CA ARG A 5 10.41 -10.04 -2.97
C ARG A 5 10.93 -9.71 -4.36
N ARG A 6 10.13 -9.97 -5.40
CA ARG A 6 10.48 -9.69 -6.78
C ARG A 6 10.24 -8.23 -7.12
N LEU A 7 11.23 -7.59 -7.75
CA LEU A 7 11.12 -6.21 -8.20
C LEU A 7 9.96 -6.00 -9.18
N GLU A 8 9.69 -6.97 -10.05
CA GLU A 8 8.58 -6.94 -11.01
C GLU A 8 7.22 -6.72 -10.33
N ASN A 9 6.96 -7.42 -9.23
CA ASN A 9 5.70 -7.30 -8.49
C ASN A 9 5.60 -5.98 -7.71
N ARG A 10 6.74 -5.45 -7.28
CA ARG A 10 6.81 -4.11 -6.66
C ARG A 10 6.52 -3.00 -7.66
N ILE A 11 7.04 -3.13 -8.89
CA ILE A 11 6.74 -2.22 -9.99
C ILE A 11 5.27 -2.37 -10.43
N LEU A 12 4.76 -3.60 -10.47
CA LEU A 12 3.37 -3.89 -10.79
C LEU A 12 2.42 -3.22 -9.79
N LEU A 13 2.68 -3.32 -8.48
CA LEU A 13 1.90 -2.62 -7.45
C LEU A 13 1.85 -1.11 -7.71
N ARG A 14 3.02 -0.48 -7.95
CA ARG A 14 3.08 0.96 -8.27
C ARG A 14 2.23 1.28 -9.49
N ARG A 15 2.33 0.47 -10.54
CA ARG A 15 1.60 0.66 -11.79
C ARG A 15 0.08 0.55 -11.58
N MET A 16 -0.39 -0.51 -10.92
CA MET A 16 -1.81 -0.73 -10.65
C MET A 16 -2.41 0.37 -9.76
N LEU A 17 -1.67 0.84 -8.76
CA LEU A 17 -2.06 2.00 -7.97
C LEU A 17 -2.18 3.24 -8.86
N SER A 18 -1.23 3.46 -9.76
CA SER A 18 -1.26 4.59 -10.71
C SER A 18 -2.45 4.52 -11.67
N GLU A 19 -2.77 3.33 -12.18
CA GLU A 19 -3.92 3.09 -13.05
C GLU A 19 -5.27 3.32 -12.33
N ARG A 20 -5.32 3.20 -10.98
CA ARG A 20 -6.48 3.59 -10.17
C ARG A 20 -6.48 5.08 -9.76
N GLY A 21 -5.62 5.89 -10.36
CA GLY A 21 -5.57 7.33 -10.16
C GLY A 21 -4.83 7.77 -8.90
N PHE A 22 -4.01 6.90 -8.29
CA PHE A 22 -3.10 7.31 -7.23
C PHE A 22 -1.78 7.84 -7.83
N ASN A 23 -1.27 8.95 -7.32
CA ASN A 23 0.12 9.32 -7.48
C ASN A 23 0.97 8.60 -6.42
N VAL A 24 1.98 7.84 -6.86
CA VAL A 24 2.74 6.96 -5.98
C VAL A 24 4.23 7.22 -6.10
N ARG A 25 4.86 7.58 -4.97
CA ARG A 25 6.31 7.62 -4.83
C ARG A 25 6.79 6.34 -4.14
N MET A 26 7.51 5.51 -4.90
CA MET A 26 8.08 4.25 -4.42
C MET A 26 9.52 4.46 -3.96
N HIS A 27 9.87 3.90 -2.80
CA HIS A 27 11.21 3.83 -2.25
C HIS A 27 11.49 2.40 -1.76
N SER A 28 12.07 1.57 -2.63
CA SER A 28 12.31 0.15 -2.36
C SER A 28 11.04 -0.65 -2.01
N TYR A 29 10.74 -0.82 -0.71
CA TYR A 29 9.57 -1.55 -0.19
C TYR A 29 8.51 -0.61 0.40
N GLU A 30 8.73 0.71 0.33
CA GLU A 30 7.86 1.74 0.86
C GLU A 30 7.15 2.49 -0.27
N TYR A 31 5.87 2.82 -0.08
CA TYR A 31 5.07 3.54 -1.06
C TYR A 31 4.29 4.66 -0.37
N TYR A 32 4.57 5.90 -0.77
CA TYR A 32 3.78 7.06 -0.40
C TYR A 32 2.64 7.22 -1.40
N VAL A 33 1.40 7.07 -0.95
CA VAL A 33 0.21 7.06 -1.80
C VAL A 33 -0.56 8.37 -1.65
N ILE A 34 -0.74 9.04 -2.77
CA ILE A 34 -1.40 10.34 -2.89
C ILE A 34 -2.54 10.20 -3.89
N ARG A 35 -3.68 10.83 -3.64
CA ARG A 35 -4.71 11.09 -4.67
C ARG A 35 -4.83 12.61 -4.82
N ASP A 36 -5.89 13.22 -4.29
CA ASP A 36 -5.96 14.69 -4.14
C ASP A 36 -5.11 15.19 -2.98
N LYS A 37 -4.90 14.32 -2.00
CA LYS A 37 -4.12 14.54 -0.78
C LYS A 37 -3.35 13.26 -0.46
N PHE A 38 -2.43 13.34 0.49
CA PHE A 38 -1.77 12.16 1.03
C PHE A 38 -2.81 11.27 1.77
N VAL A 39 -2.83 9.98 1.45
CA VAL A 39 -3.89 9.06 1.90
C VAL A 39 -3.39 7.78 2.55
N SER A 40 -2.16 7.35 2.28
CA SER A 40 -1.60 6.15 2.91
C SER A 40 -0.09 6.02 2.72
N VAL A 41 0.55 5.29 3.62
CA VAL A 41 1.88 4.69 3.41
C VAL A 41 1.74 3.17 3.38
N ILE A 42 2.37 2.52 2.42
CA ILE A 42 2.43 1.07 2.32
C ILE A 42 3.87 0.63 2.62
N PHE A 43 4.05 -0.27 3.59
CA PHE A 43 5.31 -0.96 3.85
C PHE A 43 5.18 -2.43 3.48
N LEU A 44 5.96 -2.87 2.50
CA LEU A 44 6.05 -4.28 2.13
C LEU A 44 7.10 -4.97 3.00
N GLU A 45 6.70 -5.99 3.75
CA GLU A 45 7.58 -6.79 4.60
C GLU A 45 7.58 -8.25 4.13
N PRO A 46 8.13 -8.54 2.94
CA PRO A 46 8.01 -9.86 2.30
C PRO A 46 8.79 -10.96 3.02
N GLU A 47 9.74 -10.61 3.89
CA GLU A 47 10.41 -11.55 4.78
C GLU A 47 9.47 -12.10 5.86
N PHE A 48 8.49 -11.30 6.28
CA PHE A 48 7.46 -11.66 7.26
C PHE A 48 6.13 -12.05 6.62
N ASN A 49 6.07 -12.15 5.29
CA ASN A 49 4.85 -12.42 4.52
C ASN A 49 3.69 -11.47 4.86
N ARG A 50 4.00 -10.19 5.12
CA ARG A 50 2.99 -9.19 5.46
C ARG A 50 3.19 -7.85 4.75
N VAL A 51 2.12 -7.06 4.71
CA VAL A 51 2.11 -5.66 4.26
C VAL A 51 1.44 -4.82 5.34
N LEU A 52 2.06 -3.70 5.69
CA LEU A 52 1.45 -2.69 6.56
C LEU A 52 0.90 -1.57 5.68
N VAL A 53 -0.36 -1.23 5.87
CA VAL A 53 -1.04 -0.12 5.18
C VAL A 53 -1.48 0.89 6.23
N HIS A 54 -0.76 2.00 6.32
CA HIS A 54 -1.05 3.04 7.30
C HIS A 54 -2.16 3.96 6.81
N LYS A 55 -3.14 4.18 7.69
CA LYS A 55 -4.19 5.17 7.54
C LYS A 55 -3.70 6.50 8.07
N ILE A 56 -4.04 7.54 7.33
CA ILE A 56 -3.70 8.92 7.65
C ILE A 56 -4.83 9.54 8.47
N SER A 57 -4.52 9.91 9.70
CA SER A 57 -5.49 10.39 10.71
C SER A 57 -6.17 11.71 10.32
N TRP A 58 -5.43 12.64 9.71
CA TRP A 58 -5.93 13.97 9.35
C TRP A 58 -6.85 13.98 8.12
N ASN A 59 -6.95 12.87 7.37
CA ASN A 59 -7.84 12.72 6.21
C ASN A 59 -8.56 11.36 6.22
N PRO A 60 -9.33 11.05 7.27
CA PRO A 60 -9.73 9.68 7.59
C PRO A 60 -10.70 9.10 6.56
N LYS A 61 -11.55 9.93 5.95
CA LYS A 61 -12.51 9.51 4.92
C LYS A 61 -11.79 9.05 3.64
N ASN A 62 -10.93 9.89 3.08
CA ASN A 62 -10.19 9.55 1.86
C ASN A 62 -9.18 8.43 2.11
N SER A 63 -8.52 8.43 3.26
CA SER A 63 -7.60 7.37 3.66
C SER A 63 -8.33 6.02 3.75
N SER A 64 -9.49 5.96 4.41
CA SER A 64 -10.28 4.72 4.53
C SER A 64 -10.75 4.18 3.17
N LEU A 65 -11.10 5.05 2.22
CA LEU A 65 -11.44 4.63 0.86
C LEU A 65 -10.20 4.10 0.12
N ALA A 66 -9.09 4.83 0.19
CA ALA A 66 -7.83 4.43 -0.43
C ALA A 66 -7.34 3.07 0.09
N VAL A 67 -7.41 2.82 1.41
CA VAL A 67 -6.99 1.55 2.00
C VAL A 67 -7.78 0.36 1.46
N LYS A 68 -9.08 0.51 1.21
CA LYS A 68 -9.88 -0.57 0.59
C LYS A 68 -9.41 -0.90 -0.82
N GLU A 69 -9.12 0.13 -1.61
CA GLU A 69 -8.58 -0.03 -2.97
C GLU A 69 -7.19 -0.66 -2.94
N ILE A 70 -6.29 -0.17 -2.08
CA ILE A 70 -4.93 -0.68 -1.88
C ILE A 70 -4.95 -2.15 -1.47
N TYR A 71 -5.78 -2.51 -0.49
CA TYR A 71 -5.95 -3.90 -0.04
C TYR A 71 -6.31 -4.82 -1.21
N SER A 72 -7.26 -4.40 -2.04
CA SER A 72 -7.68 -5.17 -3.23
C SER A 72 -6.52 -5.38 -4.21
N ILE A 73 -5.71 -4.34 -4.50
CA ILE A 73 -4.56 -4.46 -5.42
C ILE A 73 -3.51 -5.41 -4.84
N ILE A 74 -3.18 -5.26 -3.56
CA ILE A 74 -2.18 -6.12 -2.89
C ILE A 74 -2.63 -7.58 -2.98
N LYS A 75 -3.90 -7.86 -2.69
CA LYS A 75 -4.47 -9.22 -2.75
C LYS A 75 -4.60 -9.77 -4.17
N GLU A 76 -4.70 -8.92 -5.18
CA GLU A 76 -4.69 -9.32 -6.58
C GLU A 76 -3.29 -9.80 -7.01
N ILE A 77 -2.23 -9.13 -6.55
CA ILE A 77 -0.84 -9.50 -6.85
C ILE A 77 -0.37 -10.69 -6.01
N ASP A 78 -0.69 -10.69 -4.71
CA ASP A 78 -0.33 -11.77 -3.79
C ASP A 78 -1.53 -12.11 -2.88
N PRO A 79 -2.36 -13.08 -3.26
CA PRO A 79 -3.50 -13.49 -2.45
C PRO A 79 -3.12 -14.00 -1.06
N SER A 80 -1.89 -14.55 -0.94
CA SER A 80 -1.40 -15.24 0.24
C SER A 80 -0.75 -14.34 1.30
N ILE A 81 -0.47 -13.07 0.96
CA ILE A 81 0.19 -12.14 1.88
C ILE A 81 -0.78 -11.62 2.95
N GLU A 82 -0.32 -11.47 4.19
CA GLU A 82 -1.12 -10.83 5.23
C GLU A 82 -1.11 -9.30 5.04
N VAL A 83 -2.26 -8.64 5.23
CA VAL A 83 -2.36 -7.18 5.11
C VAL A 83 -2.89 -6.62 6.42
N HIS A 84 -2.07 -5.84 7.11
CA HIS A 84 -2.43 -5.17 8.34
C HIS A 84 -2.71 -3.70 8.04
N VAL A 85 -3.83 -3.21 8.55
CA VAL A 85 -4.19 -1.79 8.45
C VAL A 85 -3.93 -1.16 9.80
N GLU A 86 -3.02 -0.20 9.83
CA GLU A 86 -2.63 0.52 11.03
C GLU A 86 -3.10 1.98 10.95
N GLU A 87 -3.34 2.62 12.08
CA GLU A 87 -3.56 4.07 12.12
C GLU A 87 -2.22 4.73 12.46
N ASP A 88 -1.87 5.81 11.76
CA ASP A 88 -0.71 6.62 12.13
C ASP A 88 -0.84 7.01 13.60
N ARG A 89 0.02 6.43 14.45
CA ARG A 89 0.21 6.89 15.82
C ARG A 89 1.22 8.00 15.73
N GLU A 90 0.77 9.24 15.96
CA GLU A 90 1.69 10.33 16.32
C GLU A 90 2.58 9.82 17.46
N SER A 91 3.87 9.66 17.16
CA SER A 91 4.90 9.33 18.14
C SER A 91 5.40 10.59 18.82
#